data_AF-A0A379W912-F1
#
_entry.id   AF-A0A379W912-F1
#
_cell.length_a   1.000
_cell.length_b   1.000
_cell.length_c   1.000
_cell.angle_alpha   90.00
_cell.angle_beta   90.00
_cell.angle_gamma   90.00
#
_symmetry.space_group_name_H-M   'P 1'
#
loop_
_entity.id
_entity.type
_entity.pdbx_description
1 polymer ?
#
loop_
_entity_poly.entity_id
_entity_poly.type
_entity_poly.pdbx_seq_one_letter_code
_entity_poly.pdbx_strand_id
1 'polypeptide(L)' 'MVRFIGSDNMAQNREFFAAWLQKLPQWRQTTTPFLFLHTPDIAQAPELVNTLWHDLRSVLPEIGTAPSIPQQSSLF' A
#
# COMPACT_ATOMS: atom_id res chain seq x y z
N MET A 1 -1.29 -14.11 3.00
CA MET A 1 -1.88 -13.02 2.19
C MET A 1 -2.35 -11.93 3.13
N VAL A 2 -2.09 -10.66 2.81
CA VAL A 2 -2.63 -9.49 3.50
C VAL A 2 -3.51 -8.73 2.52
N ARG A 3 -4.74 -8.43 2.93
CA ARG A 3 -5.63 -7.53 2.20
C ARG A 3 -5.91 -6.34 3.09
N PHE A 4 -5.34 -5.19 2.74
CA PHE A 4 -5.57 -3.93 3.45
C PHE A 4 -6.72 -3.18 2.78
N ILE A 5 -7.75 -2.87 3.55
CA ILE A 5 -8.90 -2.05 3.13
C ILE A 5 -8.65 -0.64 3.67
N GLY A 6 -8.26 0.30 2.80
CA GLY A 6 -8.06 1.69 3.18
C GLY A 6 -9.38 2.47 3.23
N SER A 7 -9.47 3.48 4.10
CA SER A 7 -10.55 4.47 4.10
C SER A 7 -10.25 5.61 3.12
N ASP A 8 -11.16 6.59 3.06
CA ASP A 8 -10.97 7.86 2.35
C ASP A 8 -9.96 8.79 3.05
N ASN A 9 -9.58 8.50 4.31
CA ASN A 9 -8.60 9.28 5.06
C ASN A 9 -7.19 8.68 4.93
N MET A 10 -6.34 9.31 4.11
CA MET A 10 -4.98 8.86 3.86
C MET A 10 -4.05 8.92 5.09
N ALA A 11 -4.25 9.86 6.01
CA ALA A 11 -3.49 9.90 7.25
C ALA A 11 -3.81 8.70 8.14
N GLN A 12 -5.10 8.40 8.31
CA GLN A 12 -5.56 7.22 9.04
C GLN A 12 -5.07 5.93 8.38
N ASN A 13 -5.06 5.86 7.04
CA ASN A 13 -4.52 4.72 6.31
C ASN A 13 -3.05 4.48 6.66
N ARG A 14 -2.22 5.52 6.72
CA ARG A 14 -0.81 5.39 7.13
C ARG A 14 -0.67 4.90 8.57
N GLU A 15 -1.45 5.45 9.50
CA GLU A 15 -1.45 5.02 10.91
C GLU A 15 -1.80 3.54 11.06
N PHE A 16 -2.89 3.08 10.44
CA PHE A 16 -3.29 1.68 10.51
C PHE A 16 -2.36 0.75 9.74
N PHE A 17 -1.72 1.24 8.66
CA PHE A 17 -0.76 0.45 7.90
C PHE A 17 0.56 0.22 8.63
N ALA A 18 0.87 1.00 9.67
CA ALA A 18 2.12 0.89 10.43
C ALA A 18 2.37 -0.51 11.02
N ALA A 19 1.31 -1.22 11.43
CA ALA A 19 1.43 -2.59 11.92
C ALA A 19 1.98 -3.56 10.84
N TRP A 20 1.62 -3.32 9.58
CA TRP A 20 2.06 -4.13 8.45
C TRP A 20 3.50 -3.82 8.04
N LEU A 21 3.94 -2.56 8.19
CA LEU A 21 5.34 -2.17 7.97
C LEU A 21 6.30 -2.95 8.88
N GLN A 22 5.86 -3.33 10.09
CA GLN A 22 6.65 -4.17 10.99
C GLN A 22 6.59 -5.66 10.63
N LYS A 23 5.43 -6.16 10.20
CA LYS A 23 5.19 -7.61 9.98
C LYS A 23 5.69 -8.11 8.63
N LEU A 24 5.53 -7.34 7.56
CA LEU A 24 5.88 -7.79 6.21
C LEU A 24 7.38 -8.15 6.05
N PRO A 25 8.34 -7.36 6.57
CA PRO A 25 9.76 -7.73 6.53
C PRO A 25 10.07 -9.03 7.30
N GLN A 26 9.41 -9.25 8.43
CA GLN A 26 9.59 -10.48 9.22
C GLN A 26 9.11 -11.70 8.44
N TRP A 27 7.94 -11.63 7.83
CA TRP A 27 7.39 -12.74 7.06
C TRP A 27 8.15 -13.02 5.77
N ARG A 28 8.75 -11.99 5.16
CA ARG A 28 9.50 -12.15 3.91
C ARG A 28 10.75 -13.02 4.07
N GLN A 29 11.30 -13.13 5.28
CA GLN A 29 12.48 -13.95 5.58
C GLN A 29 12.23 -15.45 5.37
N THR A 30 11.00 -15.91 5.56
CA THR A 30 10.65 -17.34 5.50
C THR A 30 9.57 -17.66 4.47
N THR A 31 8.88 -16.65 3.95
CA THR A 31 7.75 -16.80 3.02
C THR A 31 7.76 -15.72 1.95
N THR A 32 6.83 -15.84 0.98
CA THR A 32 6.52 -14.78 0.01
C THR A 32 5.17 -14.16 0.36
N PRO A 33 5.12 -13.03 1.09
CA PRO A 33 3.86 -12.37 1.43
C PRO A 33 3.26 -11.71 0.19
N PHE A 34 1.98 -11.97 -0.04
CA PHE A 34 1.17 -11.25 -1.02
C PHE A 34 0.38 -10.15 -0.32
N LEU A 35 0.57 -8.89 -0.73
CA LEU A 35 -0.12 -7.71 -0.22
C LEU A 35 -1.04 -7.14 -1.30
N PHE A 36 -2.32 -6.97 -0.96
CA PHE A 36 -3.32 -6.31 -1.79
C PHE A 36 -3.82 -5.03 -1.10
N LEU A 37 -3.76 -3.91 -1.82
CA LEU A 37 -4.26 -2.60 -1.37
C LEU A 37 -5.53 -2.26 -2.16
N HIS A 38 -6.60 -1.88 -1.47
CA HIS A 38 -7.83 -1.37 -2.10
C HIS A 38 -8.58 -0.46 -1.13
N THR A 39 -9.45 0.38 -1.67
CA THR A 39 -10.49 1.10 -0.93
C THR A 39 -11.86 0.50 -1.23
N PRO A 40 -12.90 0.75 -0.40
CA PRO A 40 -14.25 0.21 -0.62
C PRO A 40 -14.77 0.41 -2.05
N ASP A 41 -14.56 1.60 -2.62
CA ASP A 41 -15.07 1.98 -3.94
C ASP A 41 -14.01 1.94 -5.05
N ILE A 42 -12.80 1.45 -4.76
CA ILE A 42 -11.63 1.37 -5.67
C ILE A 42 -11.08 2.72 -6.15
N ALA A 43 -11.89 3.78 -6.18
CA ALA A 43 -11.55 5.09 -6.74
C ALA A 43 -10.25 5.67 -6.18
N GLN A 44 -10.01 5.53 -4.88
CA GLN A 44 -8.82 6.06 -4.20
C GLN A 44 -7.69 5.02 -4.06
N ALA A 45 -7.80 3.83 -4.66
CA ALA A 45 -6.72 2.84 -4.64
C ALA A 45 -5.39 3.40 -5.20
N PRO A 46 -5.37 4.18 -6.31
CA PRO A 46 -4.17 4.88 -6.76
C PRO A 46 -3.52 5.78 -5.70
N GLU A 47 -4.33 6.59 -5.03
CA GLU A 47 -3.88 7.52 -3.99
C GLU A 47 -3.38 6.77 -2.75
N LEU A 48 -4.06 5.69 -2.36
CA LEU A 48 -3.65 4.80 -1.28
C LEU A 48 -2.27 4.20 -1.55
N VAL A 49 -2.04 3.69 -2.76
CA VAL A 49 -0.72 3.14 -3.13
C VAL A 49 0.34 4.24 -3.06
N ASN A 50 0.09 5.42 -3.64
CA ASN A 50 1.02 6.54 -3.56
C ASN A 50 1.35 6.94 -2.11
N THR A 51 0.34 6.96 -1.24
CA THR A 51 0.46 7.33 0.18
C THR A 51 1.36 6.36 0.94
N LEU A 52 1.21 5.06 0.69
CA LEU A 52 1.87 4.00 1.45
C LEU A 52 3.19 3.52 0.84
N TRP A 53 3.44 3.76 -0.45
CA TRP A 53 4.59 3.17 -1.15
C TRP A 53 5.93 3.60 -0.57
N HIS A 54 6.07 4.87 -0.19
CA HIS A 54 7.31 5.38 0.38
C HIS A 54 7.67 4.64 1.68
N ASP A 55 6.70 4.53 2.59
CA ASP A 55 6.88 3.85 3.87
C ASP A 55 7.13 2.35 3.68
N LEU A 56 6.41 1.72 2.75
CA LEU A 56 6.60 0.31 2.41
C LEU A 56 8.01 0.05 1.86
N ARG A 57 8.49 0.91 0.96
CA ARG A 57 9.84 0.81 0.40
C ARG A 57 10.93 1.04 1.45
N SER A 58 10.66 1.85 2.48
CA SER A 58 11.62 2.09 3.56
C SER A 58 11.94 0.82 4.36
N VAL A 59 10.97 -0.10 4.48
CA VAL A 59 11.12 -1.37 5.20
C VAL A 59 11.35 -2.57 4.29
N LEU A 60 11.00 -2.46 3.00
CA LEU A 60 11.21 -3.48 1.95
C LEU A 60 11.77 -2.83 0.68
N PRO A 61 13.07 -2.48 0.64
CA PRO A 61 13.68 -1.79 -0.50
C PRO A 61 13.57 -2.57 -1.82
N GLU A 62 13.46 -3.89 -1.76
CA GLU A 62 13.42 -4.79 -2.92
C GLU A 62 12.15 -4.67 -3.77
N ILE A 63 11.09 -4.03 -3.27
CA ILE A 63 9.86 -3.78 -4.06
C ILE A 63 10.08 -2.78 -5.20
N GLY A 64 11.21 -2.04 -5.16
CA GLY A 64 11.61 -1.12 -6.20
C GLY A 64 10.91 0.24 -6.15
N THR A 65 10.97 0.95 -7.27
CA THR A 65 10.28 2.23 -7.45
C THR A 65 8.77 2.04 -7.45
N ALA A 66 8.03 3.09 -7.09
CA ALA A 66 6.58 3.07 -7.23
C ALA A 66 6.20 2.68 -8.67
N PRO A 67 5.20 1.81 -8.85
CA PRO A 67 4.71 1.50 -10.19
C PRO A 67 4.21 2.80 -10.84
N SER A 68 4.22 2.87 -12.17
CA SER A 68 3.57 3.95 -12.88
C SER A 68 2.06 3.83 -12.68
N ILE A 69 1.52 4.54 -11.69
CA ILE A 69 0.09 4.54 -11.39
C ILE A 69 -0.58 5.60 -12.26
N PRO A 70 -1.49 5.23 -13.17
CA PRO A 70 -2.22 6.21 -13.95
C PRO A 70 -3.04 7.10 -13.00
N GLN A 71 -2.75 8.40 -13.01
CA GLN A 71 -3.61 9.38 -12.37
C GLN A 71 -4.74 9.70 -13.33
N GLN A 72 -5.92 9.14 -13.07
CA GLN A 72 -7.13 9.53 -13.79
C GLN A 72 -7.68 10.81 -13.14
N SER A 73 -7.34 11.96 -13.72
CA SER A 73 -7.80 13.28 -13.27
C SER A 73 -9.21 13.64 -13.74
N SER A 74 -9.83 12.79 -14.56
CA SER A 74 -11.08 13.04 -15.27
C SER A 74 -11.86 11.73 -15.45
N LEU A 75 -13.19 11.76 -15.34
CA LEU A 75 -14.05 10.60 -15.65
C LEU A 75 -14.27 10.39 -17.17
N PHE A 76 -13.59 11.19 -18.01
CA PHE A 76 -13.66 11.16 -19.47
C PHE A 76 -12.27 11.34 -20.10
#